data_AF-A0A060SAU4-F1
#
_entry.id   AF-A0A060SAU4-F1
#
_cell.length_a   1.000
_cell.length_b   1.000
_cell.length_c   1.000
_cell.angle_alpha   90.00
_cell.angle_beta   90.00
_cell.angle_gamma   90.00
#
_symmetry.space_group_name_H-M   'P 1'
#
loop_
_entity.id
_entity.type
_entity.pdbx_description
1 polymer ?
#
loop_
_entity_poly.entity_id
_entity_poly.type
_entity_poly.pdbx_seq_one_letter_code
_entity_poly.pdbx_strand_id
1 'polypeptide(L)'
;MQFARDTWWDALLAFYSLEKDPSLRHTQTPAITSDQRNTALQHIIADLRALFHSAATWMSFIHLPRFFEQLLDPSRRARMQPCLVLSALALGTLAQSSEVEKGKRGRHRAIKLVDMAHGALQSSLATGWVEVGLAQAASLLLYFEINLHPAQTWEQTHSTMFLLDSLIRLFSLTTIDAGHPSPTGMSGIDAGFHSMPPPALPSNAAAAALVIPTASSTRPTGIGIPPMQQHPQHWESLFAPCGLKQSFFDATAAQSHSSYSAVAHPNAAETVTIPTAATAHSILNSAPRVQRGCNCQLFSMQNAWPTVKELSPTWAEALMWPANLSEAELCKEECRRLVWGSVMMVANMNAYAGIIPSRVAQMRGIFVQEHEHFSLLTPSEMLVSTGMPLQNDDIWSLNLRAMRLLQSCLRVRTCPTMSGAQRAEFAVRAWLQIDDLEERMERHTCGLSTNYGFQSTEMLFSLRLCVSYEFQRFIPQITTAGNVLFYRDKAEAWIRHLSINVEEVNQALRAGEQGGPELGHRKALFVFWFLSGIKTCLTLWEADPTLALALTAACQTAAYLEHFLLVWPSDRT
;
A
#
# COMPACT_ATOMS: atom_id res chain seq x y z
N MET A 1 -33.83 11.03 -0.76
CA MET A 1 -33.35 9.64 -0.56
C MET A 1 -33.69 8.76 -1.75
N GLN A 2 -34.96 8.37 -1.96
CA GLN A 2 -35.35 7.41 -3.02
C GLN A 2 -34.97 7.86 -4.44
N PHE A 3 -35.28 9.12 -4.81
CA PHE A 3 -34.95 9.66 -6.14
C PHE A 3 -33.45 9.62 -6.47
N ALA A 4 -32.56 9.94 -5.52
CA ALA A 4 -31.11 9.89 -5.74
C ALA A 4 -30.59 8.44 -5.87
N ARG A 5 -31.19 7.50 -5.13
CA ARG A 5 -30.91 6.05 -5.22
C ARG A 5 -31.35 5.46 -6.55
N ASP A 6 -32.43 5.97 -7.11
CA ASP A 6 -33.01 5.44 -8.36
C ASP A 6 -32.34 6.02 -9.60
N THR A 7 -31.78 7.24 -9.53
CA THR A 7 -31.30 7.98 -10.72
C THR A 7 -29.78 7.98 -10.93
N TRP A 8 -28.97 7.67 -9.91
CA TRP A 8 -27.51 7.75 -10.03
C TRP A 8 -26.95 6.78 -11.08
N TRP A 9 -27.54 5.60 -11.21
CA TRP A 9 -27.10 4.60 -12.19
C TRP A 9 -27.41 5.05 -13.61
N ASP A 10 -28.58 5.63 -13.85
CA ASP A 10 -28.93 6.16 -15.17
C ASP A 10 -28.05 7.37 -15.54
N ALA A 11 -27.70 8.23 -14.57
CA ALA A 11 -26.73 9.30 -14.77
C ALA A 11 -25.33 8.76 -15.13
N LEU A 12 -24.90 7.67 -14.48
CA LEU A 12 -23.63 7.01 -14.79
C LEU A 12 -23.64 6.39 -16.20
N LEU A 13 -24.72 5.71 -16.58
CA LEU A 13 -24.86 5.18 -17.94
C LEU A 13 -24.83 6.29 -18.98
N ALA A 14 -25.56 7.39 -18.74
CA ALA A 14 -25.54 8.56 -19.61
C ALA A 14 -24.14 9.16 -19.73
N PHE A 15 -23.38 9.26 -18.63
CA PHE A 15 -21.99 9.71 -18.63
C PHE A 15 -21.11 8.84 -19.55
N TYR A 16 -21.22 7.51 -19.43
CA TYR A 16 -20.48 6.56 -20.27
C TYR A 16 -20.92 6.56 -21.74
N SER A 17 -22.20 6.87 -22.03
CA SER A 17 -22.72 6.97 -23.40
C SER A 17 -22.29 8.28 -24.10
N LEU A 18 -22.38 9.42 -23.42
CA LEU A 18 -22.11 10.76 -23.98
C LEU A 18 -20.64 11.01 -24.33
N GLU A 19 -19.72 10.26 -23.72
CA GLU A 19 -18.29 10.46 -23.94
C GLU A 19 -17.80 9.85 -25.26
N LYS A 20 -18.54 8.89 -25.82
CA LYS A 20 -18.22 8.21 -27.07
C LYS A 20 -18.79 8.94 -28.30
N ASP A 21 -19.89 9.66 -28.13
CA ASP A 21 -20.52 10.45 -29.18
C ASP A 21 -20.75 11.91 -28.73
N PRO A 22 -19.75 12.79 -28.95
CA PRO A 22 -19.85 14.21 -28.59
C PRO A 22 -20.99 14.94 -29.30
N SER A 23 -21.52 14.41 -30.43
CA SER A 23 -22.62 15.01 -31.16
C SER A 23 -23.95 14.99 -30.37
N LEU A 24 -24.04 14.09 -29.38
CA LEU A 24 -25.17 13.99 -28.45
C LEU A 24 -25.16 15.08 -27.35
N ARG A 25 -24.08 15.88 -27.22
CA ARG A 25 -24.03 16.98 -26.24
C ARG A 25 -24.97 18.15 -26.59
N HIS A 26 -25.41 18.24 -27.83
CA HIS A 26 -26.23 19.33 -28.35
C HIS A 26 -27.72 18.96 -28.54
N THR A 27 -28.10 17.71 -28.32
CA THR A 27 -29.49 17.27 -28.29
C THR A 27 -29.99 17.30 -26.84
N GLN A 28 -31.06 18.05 -26.57
CA GLN A 28 -31.76 18.02 -25.27
C GLN A 28 -32.11 16.57 -24.95
N THR A 29 -31.46 16.02 -23.92
CA THR A 29 -31.63 14.69 -23.31
C THR A 29 -32.57 13.73 -24.06
N PRO A 30 -32.09 13.02 -25.11
CA PRO A 30 -32.76 11.81 -25.53
C PRO A 30 -32.53 10.77 -24.44
N ALA A 31 -33.60 10.08 -24.03
CA ALA A 31 -33.48 8.89 -23.20
C ALA A 31 -32.48 7.93 -23.86
N ILE A 32 -31.45 7.50 -23.12
CA ILE A 32 -30.42 6.60 -23.64
C ILE A 32 -31.04 5.31 -24.17
N THR A 33 -30.68 4.92 -25.39
CA THR A 33 -31.24 3.72 -26.03
C THR A 33 -30.78 2.44 -25.32
N SER A 34 -31.51 1.33 -25.49
CA SER A 34 -31.10 0.04 -24.91
C SER A 34 -29.69 -0.39 -25.35
N ASP A 35 -29.31 -0.11 -26.59
CA ASP A 35 -27.98 -0.44 -27.11
C ASP A 35 -26.88 0.43 -26.49
N GLN A 36 -27.14 1.73 -26.31
CA GLN A 36 -26.26 2.64 -25.60
C GLN A 36 -26.07 2.23 -24.13
N ARG A 37 -27.14 1.77 -23.46
CA ARG A 37 -27.08 1.25 -22.09
C ARG A 37 -26.21 0.00 -22.00
N ASN A 38 -26.39 -0.96 -22.91
CA ASN A 38 -25.59 -2.18 -22.95
C ASN A 38 -24.10 -1.88 -23.19
N THR A 39 -23.82 -0.99 -24.15
CA THR A 39 -22.48 -0.52 -24.44
C THR A 39 -21.85 0.19 -23.24
N ALA A 40 -22.59 1.08 -22.56
CA ALA A 40 -22.11 1.76 -21.36
C ALA A 40 -21.78 0.76 -20.23
N LEU A 41 -22.65 -0.23 -20.00
CA LEU A 41 -22.43 -1.29 -19.01
C LEU A 41 -21.16 -2.09 -19.32
N GLN A 42 -20.90 -2.47 -20.57
CA GLN A 42 -19.68 -3.19 -20.94
C GLN A 42 -18.42 -2.40 -20.59
N HIS A 43 -18.42 -1.09 -20.82
CA HIS A 43 -17.27 -0.23 -20.47
C HIS A 43 -17.12 -0.06 -18.95
N ILE A 44 -18.23 0.06 -18.21
CA ILE A 44 -18.21 0.07 -16.73
C ILE A 44 -17.55 -1.21 -16.21
N ILE A 45 -17.96 -2.37 -16.73
CA ILE A 45 -17.36 -3.66 -16.34
C ILE A 45 -15.88 -3.75 -16.75
N ALA A 46 -15.51 -3.23 -17.92
CA ALA A 46 -14.12 -3.19 -18.36
C ALA A 46 -13.24 -2.32 -17.43
N ASP A 47 -13.72 -1.14 -17.03
CA ASP A 47 -13.00 -0.28 -16.09
C ASP A 47 -12.89 -0.96 -14.71
N LEU A 48 -13.95 -1.60 -14.20
CA LEU A 48 -13.89 -2.35 -12.94
C LEU A 48 -12.91 -3.52 -13.00
N ARG A 49 -12.87 -4.27 -14.11
CA ARG A 49 -11.88 -5.34 -14.31
C ARG A 49 -10.46 -4.79 -14.30
N ALA A 50 -10.22 -3.65 -14.93
CA ALA A 50 -8.91 -3.03 -14.94
C ALA A 50 -8.44 -2.61 -13.53
N LEU A 51 -9.37 -2.13 -12.68
CA LEU A 51 -9.09 -1.91 -11.25
C LEU A 51 -8.63 -3.22 -10.60
N PHE A 52 -9.47 -4.25 -10.61
CA PHE A 52 -9.18 -5.46 -9.83
C PHE A 52 -7.94 -6.20 -10.33
N HIS A 53 -7.61 -6.10 -11.62
CA HIS A 53 -6.40 -6.68 -12.19
C HIS A 53 -5.12 -5.97 -11.70
N SER A 54 -5.20 -4.69 -11.33
CA SER A 54 -4.04 -3.86 -10.94
C SER A 54 -4.02 -3.45 -9.47
N ALA A 55 -5.10 -3.72 -8.73
CA ALA A 55 -5.25 -3.31 -7.33
C ALA A 55 -4.22 -3.99 -6.42
N ALA A 56 -3.66 -3.25 -5.47
CA ALA A 56 -2.79 -3.82 -4.45
C ALA A 56 -3.54 -4.81 -3.54
N THR A 57 -2.80 -5.71 -2.90
CA THR A 57 -3.37 -6.80 -2.08
C THR A 57 -4.11 -6.31 -0.84
N TRP A 58 -3.72 -5.17 -0.27
CA TRP A 58 -4.41 -4.51 0.85
C TRP A 58 -5.79 -3.95 0.45
N MET A 59 -6.17 -4.00 -0.84
CA MET A 59 -7.53 -3.69 -1.32
C MET A 59 -8.44 -4.93 -1.38
N SER A 60 -7.95 -6.11 -0.97
CA SER A 60 -8.72 -7.37 -0.92
C SER A 60 -9.80 -7.42 0.18
N PHE A 61 -10.28 -6.26 0.64
CA PHE A 61 -11.44 -6.11 1.51
C PHE A 61 -12.77 -6.17 0.77
N ILE A 62 -12.76 -6.03 -0.57
CA ILE A 62 -13.95 -6.15 -1.40
C ILE A 62 -14.16 -7.63 -1.75
N HIS A 63 -15.28 -8.21 -1.34
CA HIS A 63 -15.63 -9.55 -1.77
C HIS A 63 -16.17 -9.52 -3.21
N LEU A 64 -15.32 -9.86 -4.20
CA LEU A 64 -15.63 -9.71 -5.63
C LEU A 64 -16.98 -10.33 -6.06
N PRO A 65 -17.32 -11.58 -5.67
CA PRO A 65 -18.60 -12.15 -6.05
C PRO A 65 -19.78 -11.31 -5.55
N ARG A 66 -19.74 -10.86 -4.29
CA ARG A 66 -20.79 -10.03 -3.68
C ARG A 66 -20.87 -8.67 -4.36
N PHE A 67 -19.73 -8.04 -4.63
CA PHE A 67 -19.67 -6.73 -5.28
C PHE A 67 -20.33 -6.75 -6.66
N PHE A 68 -19.98 -7.72 -7.52
CA PHE A 68 -20.56 -7.81 -8.86
C PHE A 68 -22.03 -8.26 -8.84
N GLU A 69 -22.41 -9.16 -7.93
CA GLU A 69 -23.80 -9.57 -7.77
C GLU A 69 -24.69 -8.39 -7.34
N GLN A 70 -24.22 -7.54 -6.43
CA GLN A 70 -24.91 -6.31 -6.03
C GLN A 70 -25.00 -5.29 -7.17
N LEU A 71 -23.94 -5.14 -7.97
CA LEU A 71 -23.89 -4.18 -9.07
C LEU A 71 -24.81 -4.55 -10.24
N LEU A 72 -24.87 -5.85 -10.56
CA LEU A 72 -25.58 -6.35 -11.72
C LEU A 72 -27.08 -6.55 -11.45
N ASP A 73 -27.50 -6.84 -10.21
CA ASP A 73 -28.90 -6.90 -9.82
C ASP A 73 -29.47 -5.49 -9.56
N PRO A 74 -30.44 -4.98 -10.34
CA PRO A 74 -31.04 -3.66 -10.13
C PRO A 74 -31.58 -3.43 -8.72
N SER A 75 -32.15 -4.46 -8.09
CA SER A 75 -32.77 -4.37 -6.76
C SER A 75 -31.73 -4.24 -5.65
N ARG A 76 -30.56 -4.86 -5.84
CA ARG A 76 -29.43 -4.76 -4.92
C ARG A 76 -28.60 -3.51 -5.19
N ARG A 77 -28.44 -3.12 -6.46
CA ARG A 77 -27.71 -1.93 -6.88
C ARG A 77 -28.27 -0.65 -6.27
N ALA A 78 -29.59 -0.56 -6.08
CA ALA A 78 -30.23 0.59 -5.42
C ALA A 78 -29.73 0.83 -3.97
N ARG A 79 -29.11 -0.20 -3.34
CA ARG A 79 -28.51 -0.11 -2.01
C ARG A 79 -26.99 0.14 -2.04
N MET A 80 -26.35 0.11 -3.21
CA MET A 80 -24.92 0.40 -3.30
C MET A 80 -24.67 1.90 -3.23
N GLN A 81 -23.62 2.29 -2.50
CA GLN A 81 -23.18 3.68 -2.45
C GLN A 81 -22.65 4.12 -3.83
N PRO A 82 -23.16 5.21 -4.43
CA PRO A 82 -22.70 5.66 -5.75
C PRO A 82 -21.23 6.05 -5.74
N CYS A 83 -20.76 6.67 -4.65
CA CYS A 83 -19.36 7.02 -4.49
C CYS A 83 -18.43 5.80 -4.51
N LEU A 84 -18.86 4.65 -3.99
CA LEU A 84 -18.06 3.42 -4.02
C LEU A 84 -17.81 2.97 -5.47
N VAL A 85 -18.87 2.94 -6.28
CA VAL A 85 -18.77 2.55 -7.70
C VAL A 85 -17.97 3.59 -8.49
N LEU A 86 -18.22 4.88 -8.27
CA LEU A 86 -17.49 5.96 -8.95
C LEU A 86 -15.99 5.96 -8.62
N SER A 87 -15.61 5.76 -7.36
CA SER A 87 -14.20 5.63 -6.96
C SER A 87 -13.55 4.40 -7.59
N ALA A 88 -14.25 3.27 -7.64
CA ALA A 88 -13.75 2.06 -8.30
C ALA A 88 -13.53 2.27 -9.81
N LEU A 89 -14.46 2.95 -10.48
CA LEU A 89 -14.34 3.30 -11.90
C LEU A 89 -13.25 4.33 -12.17
N ALA A 90 -13.05 5.27 -11.25
CA ALA A 90 -11.97 6.24 -11.33
C ALA A 90 -10.61 5.55 -11.29
N LEU A 91 -10.39 4.64 -10.34
CA LEU A 91 -9.17 3.83 -10.26
C LEU A 91 -9.00 2.90 -11.46
N GLY A 92 -10.07 2.25 -11.90
CA GLY A 92 -10.04 1.38 -13.07
C GLY A 92 -9.69 2.13 -14.35
N THR A 93 -10.22 3.34 -14.50
CA THR A 93 -9.83 4.27 -15.57
C THR A 93 -8.39 4.70 -15.39
N LEU A 94 -7.98 5.09 -14.18
CA LEU A 94 -6.61 5.51 -13.87
C LEU A 94 -5.64 4.42 -14.26
N ALA A 95 -5.82 3.16 -13.85
CA ALA A 95 -4.95 2.03 -14.18
C ALA A 95 -4.68 1.88 -15.69
N GLN A 96 -5.64 2.24 -16.53
CA GLN A 96 -5.54 2.20 -18.00
C GLN A 96 -5.02 3.50 -18.62
N SER A 97 -4.51 4.45 -17.83
CA SER A 97 -4.20 5.82 -18.27
C SER A 97 -2.71 6.10 -18.46
N SER A 98 -1.89 5.06 -18.58
CA SER A 98 -0.53 5.18 -19.08
C SER A 98 -0.52 5.63 -20.54
N GLU A 99 0.62 6.15 -21.02
CA GLU A 99 0.80 6.51 -22.43
C GLU A 99 0.69 5.31 -23.39
N VAL A 100 0.75 4.07 -22.88
CA VAL A 100 0.53 2.83 -23.65
C VAL A 100 -0.94 2.63 -24.00
N GLU A 101 -1.86 3.14 -23.16
CA GLU A 101 -3.30 2.91 -23.29
C GLU A 101 -4.06 4.23 -23.50
N LYS A 102 -4.81 4.71 -22.49
CA LYS A 102 -5.70 5.87 -22.62
C LYS A 102 -4.95 7.20 -22.50
N GLY A 103 -3.68 7.19 -22.11
CA GLY A 103 -2.80 8.35 -21.98
C GLY A 103 -3.42 9.51 -21.21
N LYS A 104 -3.07 10.73 -21.63
CA LYS A 104 -3.58 11.98 -21.03
C LYS A 104 -5.11 12.01 -20.93
N ARG A 105 -5.84 11.54 -21.95
CA ARG A 105 -7.32 11.53 -21.95
C ARG A 105 -7.87 10.64 -20.83
N GLY A 106 -7.27 9.47 -20.62
CA GLY A 106 -7.59 8.58 -19.51
C GLY A 106 -7.41 9.24 -18.16
N ARG A 107 -6.27 9.91 -17.93
CA ARG A 107 -5.98 10.59 -16.65
C ARG A 107 -7.01 11.69 -16.34
N HIS A 108 -7.39 12.49 -17.34
CA HIS A 108 -8.42 13.52 -17.17
C HIS A 108 -9.80 12.92 -16.87
N ARG A 109 -10.13 11.81 -17.52
CA ARG A 109 -11.38 11.08 -17.25
C ARG A 109 -11.41 10.51 -15.84
N ALA A 110 -10.29 9.95 -15.38
CA ALA A 110 -10.15 9.43 -14.03
C ALA A 110 -10.38 10.52 -12.98
N ILE A 111 -9.78 11.71 -13.17
CA ILE A 111 -10.02 12.89 -12.29
C ILE A 111 -11.51 13.27 -12.28
N LYS A 112 -12.16 13.32 -13.45
CA LYS A 112 -13.59 13.64 -13.51
C LYS A 112 -14.45 12.64 -12.75
N LEU A 113 -14.12 11.35 -12.82
CA LEU A 113 -14.81 10.31 -12.04
C LEU A 113 -14.56 10.47 -10.54
N VAL A 114 -13.35 10.88 -10.13
CA VAL A 114 -13.05 11.23 -8.73
C VAL A 114 -13.85 12.43 -8.25
N ASP A 115 -14.00 13.47 -9.06
CA ASP A 115 -14.84 14.64 -8.73
C ASP A 115 -16.30 14.22 -8.51
N MET A 116 -16.82 13.36 -9.40
CA MET A 116 -18.15 12.78 -9.25
C MET A 116 -18.26 11.91 -7.99
N ALA A 117 -17.24 11.13 -7.65
CA ALA A 117 -17.21 10.29 -6.46
C ALA A 117 -17.23 11.14 -5.18
N HIS A 118 -16.44 12.21 -5.10
CA HIS A 118 -16.46 13.16 -3.99
C HIS A 118 -17.82 13.84 -3.85
N GLY A 119 -18.42 14.30 -4.95
CA GLY A 119 -19.75 14.89 -4.94
C GLY A 119 -20.83 13.90 -4.46
N ALA A 120 -20.75 12.64 -4.90
CA ALA A 120 -21.64 11.57 -4.43
C ALA A 120 -21.46 11.28 -2.94
N LEU A 121 -20.21 11.25 -2.44
CA LEU A 121 -19.90 11.02 -1.02
C LEU A 121 -20.46 12.15 -0.15
N GLN A 122 -20.24 13.40 -0.55
CA GLN A 122 -20.79 14.58 0.13
C GLN A 122 -22.32 14.57 0.13
N SER A 123 -22.95 14.21 -0.99
CA SER A 123 -24.40 14.08 -1.10
C SER A 123 -24.96 12.98 -0.19
N SER A 124 -24.32 11.81 -0.12
CA SER A 124 -24.71 10.75 0.81
C SER A 124 -24.61 11.20 2.26
N LEU A 125 -23.55 11.91 2.65
CA LEU A 125 -23.41 12.47 4.00
C LEU A 125 -24.49 13.52 4.30
N ALA A 126 -24.70 14.46 3.39
CA ALA A 126 -25.69 15.55 3.55
C ALA A 126 -27.13 15.03 3.62
N THR A 127 -27.43 13.93 2.93
CA THR A 127 -28.77 13.32 2.91
C THR A 127 -28.98 12.25 3.99
N GLY A 128 -27.95 11.95 4.79
CA GLY A 128 -28.01 10.95 5.84
C GLY A 128 -27.96 9.50 5.35
N TRP A 129 -27.53 9.24 4.11
CA TRP A 129 -27.30 7.88 3.60
C TRP A 129 -25.92 7.37 4.04
N VAL A 130 -25.78 7.16 5.35
CA VAL A 130 -24.51 6.85 6.02
C VAL A 130 -24.39 5.34 6.27
N GLU A 131 -23.61 4.66 5.44
CA GLU A 131 -23.37 3.21 5.50
C GLU A 131 -21.88 2.90 5.25
N VAL A 132 -21.46 1.67 5.56
CA VAL A 132 -20.07 1.19 5.43
C VAL A 132 -19.47 1.41 4.03
N GLY A 133 -20.31 1.43 2.98
CA GLY A 133 -19.88 1.74 1.62
C GLY A 133 -19.19 3.11 1.47
N LEU A 134 -19.46 4.07 2.38
CA LEU A 134 -18.74 5.34 2.44
C LEU A 134 -17.28 5.15 2.86
N ALA A 135 -17.02 4.29 3.85
CA ALA A 135 -15.66 3.98 4.31
C ALA A 135 -14.88 3.20 3.23
N GLN A 136 -15.54 2.25 2.55
CA GLN A 136 -14.95 1.55 1.40
C GLN A 136 -14.62 2.54 0.27
N ALA A 137 -15.52 3.48 -0.04
CA ALA A 137 -15.29 4.52 -1.05
C ALA A 137 -14.12 5.44 -0.66
N ALA A 138 -14.03 5.86 0.59
CA ALA A 138 -12.92 6.67 1.10
C ALA A 138 -11.58 5.92 1.02
N SER A 139 -11.56 4.60 1.26
CA SER A 139 -10.35 3.78 1.05
C SER A 139 -9.94 3.73 -0.43
N LEU A 140 -10.88 3.62 -1.36
CA LEU A 140 -10.58 3.67 -2.79
C LEU A 140 -10.13 5.06 -3.24
N LEU A 141 -10.70 6.14 -2.69
CA LEU A 141 -10.24 7.50 -2.95
C LEU A 141 -8.82 7.72 -2.43
N LEU A 142 -8.50 7.26 -1.22
CA LEU A 142 -7.13 7.33 -0.71
C LEU A 142 -6.18 6.53 -1.60
N TYR A 143 -6.59 5.34 -2.05
CA TYR A 143 -5.82 4.56 -3.02
C TYR A 143 -5.59 5.33 -4.32
N PHE A 144 -6.56 6.10 -4.81
CA PHE A 144 -6.40 6.96 -5.97
C PHE A 144 -5.35 8.05 -5.72
N GLU A 145 -5.45 8.76 -4.60
CA GLU A 145 -4.56 9.87 -4.25
C GLU A 145 -3.10 9.46 -4.04
N ILE A 146 -2.83 8.20 -3.69
CA ILE A 146 -1.45 7.70 -3.60
C ILE A 146 -0.90 7.24 -4.96
N ASN A 147 -1.73 7.01 -5.98
CA ASN A 147 -1.23 6.72 -7.33
C ASN A 147 -0.69 7.98 -8.01
N LEU A 148 0.16 7.82 -9.03
CA LEU A 148 0.65 8.94 -9.81
C LEU A 148 -0.45 9.48 -10.74
N HIS A 149 -0.91 10.72 -10.51
CA HIS A 149 -1.86 11.42 -11.38
C HIS A 149 -1.60 12.94 -11.43
N PRO A 150 -2.08 13.67 -12.47
CA PRO A 150 -1.72 15.07 -12.68
C PRO A 150 -2.19 16.02 -11.58
N ALA A 151 -3.31 15.71 -10.94
CA ALA A 151 -3.91 16.50 -9.86
C ALA A 151 -3.44 16.09 -8.46
N GLN A 152 -2.47 15.17 -8.35
CA GLN A 152 -2.07 14.60 -7.06
C GLN A 152 -1.53 15.69 -6.15
N THR A 153 -2.06 15.82 -4.94
CA THR A 153 -1.53 16.74 -3.92
C THR A 153 -1.45 16.05 -2.58
N TRP A 154 -0.47 16.41 -1.76
CA TRP A 154 -0.31 15.78 -0.45
C TRP A 154 -1.41 16.21 0.51
N GLU A 155 -1.88 17.45 0.37
CA GLU A 155 -3.00 18.01 1.11
C GLU A 155 -4.27 17.19 0.85
N GLN A 156 -4.51 16.79 -0.40
CA GLN A 156 -5.65 15.93 -0.76
C GLN A 156 -5.48 14.50 -0.25
N THR A 157 -4.29 13.89 -0.41
CA THR A 157 -4.00 12.57 0.17
C THR A 157 -4.26 12.57 1.68
N HIS A 158 -3.77 13.59 2.37
CA HIS A 158 -3.94 13.75 3.82
C HIS A 158 -5.41 13.95 4.20
N SER A 159 -6.12 14.87 3.53
CA SER A 159 -7.56 15.09 3.76
C SER A 159 -8.37 13.80 3.59
N THR A 160 -8.12 13.05 2.52
CA THR A 160 -8.81 11.79 2.22
C THR A 160 -8.50 10.70 3.25
N MET A 161 -7.27 10.68 3.76
CA MET A 161 -6.87 9.78 4.85
C MET A 161 -7.61 10.09 6.15
N PHE A 162 -7.74 11.37 6.53
CA PHE A 162 -8.53 11.77 7.70
C PHE A 162 -10.02 11.47 7.54
N LEU A 163 -10.55 11.59 6.32
CA LEU A 163 -11.93 11.21 6.02
C LEU A 163 -12.14 9.70 6.24
N LEU A 164 -11.26 8.85 5.70
CA LEU A 164 -11.31 7.40 5.91
C LEU A 164 -11.24 7.05 7.41
N ASP A 165 -10.28 7.64 8.13
CA ASP A 165 -10.08 7.43 9.57
C ASP A 165 -11.31 7.87 10.39
N SER A 166 -11.95 8.98 10.00
CA SER A 166 -13.17 9.46 10.63
C SER A 166 -14.35 8.52 10.37
N LEU A 167 -14.49 7.98 9.16
CA LEU A 167 -15.55 7.03 8.83
C LEU A 167 -15.37 5.69 9.53
N ILE A 168 -14.13 5.18 9.63
CA ILE A 168 -13.80 3.97 10.40
C ILE A 168 -14.26 4.12 11.86
N ARG A 169 -14.00 5.29 12.48
CA ARG A 169 -14.45 5.61 13.83
C ARG A 169 -15.95 5.78 13.93
N LEU A 170 -16.56 6.51 12.99
CA LEU A 170 -18.01 6.75 12.96
C LEU A 170 -18.81 5.45 12.97
N PHE A 171 -18.35 4.45 12.22
CA PHE A 171 -18.98 3.12 12.16
C PHE A 171 -18.49 2.15 13.22
N SER A 172 -17.58 2.57 14.12
CA SER A 172 -16.96 1.71 15.15
C SER A 172 -16.38 0.41 14.58
N LEU A 173 -15.77 0.49 13.38
CA LEU A 173 -15.30 -0.72 12.67
C LEU A 173 -14.16 -1.42 13.41
N THR A 174 -13.45 -0.70 14.29
CA THR A 174 -12.32 -1.21 15.07
C THR A 174 -12.74 -1.98 16.32
N THR A 175 -14.04 -2.08 16.61
CA THR A 175 -14.57 -2.76 17.79
C THR A 175 -15.65 -3.78 17.47
N ILE A 176 -15.78 -4.19 16.19
CA ILE A 176 -16.80 -5.18 15.77
C ILE A 176 -16.62 -6.56 16.43
N ASP A 177 -15.43 -6.85 16.97
CA ASP A 177 -15.12 -8.09 17.68
C ASP A 177 -15.03 -7.88 19.20
N ALA A 178 -15.53 -6.77 19.74
CA ALA A 178 -15.60 -6.51 21.18
C ALA A 178 -16.50 -7.54 21.88
N GLY A 179 -15.89 -8.63 22.36
CA GLY A 179 -16.57 -9.76 23.00
C GLY A 179 -16.13 -11.13 22.46
N HIS A 180 -15.39 -11.18 21.35
CA HIS A 180 -14.78 -12.43 20.89
C HIS A 180 -13.46 -12.70 21.62
N PRO A 181 -13.27 -13.87 22.25
CA PRO A 181 -11.98 -14.23 22.81
C PRO A 181 -10.99 -14.41 21.66
N SER A 182 -9.82 -13.77 21.76
CA SER A 182 -8.77 -13.97 20.76
C SER A 182 -8.27 -15.41 20.79
N PRO A 183 -8.00 -16.05 19.63
CA PRO A 183 -7.48 -17.41 19.59
C PRO A 183 -6.18 -17.52 20.42
N THR A 184 -6.17 -18.47 21.35
CA THR A 184 -5.04 -18.68 22.27
C THR A 184 -3.76 -18.98 21.49
N GLY A 185 -2.74 -18.12 21.64
CA GLY A 185 -1.43 -18.28 21.01
C GLY A 185 -1.16 -17.42 19.77
N MET A 186 -2.15 -16.73 19.19
CA MET A 186 -1.93 -15.77 18.10
C MET A 186 -1.68 -14.32 18.60
N SER A 187 -2.27 -13.95 19.74
CA SER A 187 -2.04 -12.65 20.39
C SER A 187 -0.80 -12.59 21.31
N GLY A 188 -0.02 -13.68 21.38
CA GLY A 188 0.99 -13.89 22.42
C GLY A 188 2.24 -12.99 22.41
N ILE A 189 2.33 -11.97 21.54
CA ILE A 189 3.54 -11.14 21.40
C ILE A 189 3.24 -9.63 21.42
N ASP A 190 1.97 -9.22 21.44
CA ASP A 190 1.60 -7.79 21.58
C ASP A 190 1.74 -7.26 23.02
N ALA A 191 1.95 -8.13 24.00
CA ALA A 191 2.01 -7.78 25.43
C ALA A 191 3.10 -6.75 25.81
N GLY A 192 4.05 -6.43 24.92
CA GLY A 192 5.18 -5.54 25.19
C GLY A 192 4.99 -4.05 24.85
N PHE A 193 3.91 -3.64 24.16
CA PHE A 193 3.75 -2.26 23.67
C PHE A 193 2.49 -1.51 24.14
N HIS A 194 1.64 -2.13 24.97
CA HIS A 194 0.40 -1.53 25.49
C HIS A 194 0.56 -0.35 26.49
N SER A 195 1.72 0.32 26.55
CA SER A 195 1.96 1.44 27.48
C SER A 195 2.48 2.70 26.77
N MET A 196 1.80 3.10 25.69
CA MET A 196 1.92 4.46 25.18
C MET A 196 0.77 5.31 25.73
N PRO A 197 1.03 6.44 26.42
CA PRO A 197 -0.04 7.34 26.81
C PRO A 197 -0.68 7.95 25.55
N PRO A 198 -2.01 8.13 25.51
CA PRO A 198 -2.68 8.68 24.35
C PRO A 198 -2.22 10.13 24.12
N PRO A 199 -1.97 10.57 22.86
CA PRO A 199 -1.79 11.98 22.58
C PRO A 199 -3.11 12.73 22.85
N ALA A 200 -3.03 13.87 23.51
CA ALA A 200 -4.19 14.74 23.71
C ALA A 200 -4.73 15.21 22.34
N LEU A 201 -5.94 14.78 21.99
CA LEU A 201 -6.64 15.20 20.77
C LEU A 201 -7.01 16.69 20.84
N PRO A 202 -6.72 17.51 19.81
CA PRO A 202 -7.42 18.78 19.65
C PRO A 202 -8.87 18.50 19.24
N SER A 203 -9.81 18.85 20.13
CA SER A 203 -11.26 18.61 20.02
C SER A 203 -11.96 19.21 18.78
N ASN A 204 -11.24 19.94 17.92
CA ASN A 204 -11.81 20.70 16.80
C ASN A 204 -11.52 20.11 15.41
N ALA A 205 -10.76 19.01 15.29
CA ALA A 205 -10.37 18.46 13.97
C ALA A 205 -11.53 17.74 13.24
N ALA A 206 -12.47 17.13 13.96
CA ALA A 206 -13.59 16.38 13.36
C ALA A 206 -14.58 17.29 12.59
N ALA A 207 -14.76 18.54 13.02
CA ALA A 207 -15.62 19.51 12.34
C ALA A 207 -14.94 20.13 11.10
N ALA A 208 -13.61 20.22 11.08
CA ALA A 208 -12.85 20.73 9.93
C ALA A 208 -12.66 19.68 8.82
N ALA A 209 -12.57 18.39 9.17
CA ALA A 209 -12.44 17.29 8.20
C ALA A 209 -13.70 17.06 7.34
N LEU A 210 -14.86 17.60 7.75
CA LEU A 210 -16.12 17.55 6.98
C LEU A 210 -16.25 18.69 5.95
N VAL A 211 -15.28 19.61 5.90
CA VAL A 211 -15.22 20.69 4.91
C VAL A 211 -14.08 20.39 3.93
N ILE A 212 -14.41 19.69 2.85
CA ILE A 212 -13.48 19.48 1.72
C ILE A 212 -13.46 20.78 0.89
N PRO A 213 -12.30 21.41 0.61
CA PRO A 213 -12.25 22.59 -0.24
C PRO A 213 -12.71 22.22 -1.65
N THR A 214 -13.75 22.90 -2.15
CA THR A 214 -14.10 22.85 -3.57
C THR A 214 -12.98 23.49 -4.38
N ALA A 215 -12.42 22.76 -5.35
CA ALA A 215 -11.53 23.31 -6.36
C ALA A 215 -12.32 24.24 -7.30
N SER A 216 -12.62 25.45 -6.84
CA SER A 216 -13.07 26.54 -7.70
C SER A 216 -11.87 27.40 -8.08
N SER A 217 -11.45 27.27 -9.34
CA SER A 217 -10.49 28.17 -10.00
C SER A 217 -11.02 29.60 -9.96
N THR A 218 -10.58 30.39 -8.99
CA THR A 218 -10.64 31.86 -9.04
C THR A 218 -9.40 32.42 -8.34
N ARG A 219 -8.55 33.10 -9.13
CA ARG A 219 -7.41 33.90 -8.65
C ARG A 219 -7.93 35.02 -7.75
N PRO A 220 -7.33 35.28 -6.58
CA PRO A 220 -7.40 36.58 -5.93
C PRO A 220 -6.07 37.32 -6.10
N THR A 221 -6.13 38.48 -6.74
CA THR A 221 -5.14 39.56 -6.67
C THR A 221 -5.01 40.06 -5.23
N GLY A 222 -3.79 40.47 -4.88
CA GLY A 222 -3.32 40.60 -3.49
C GLY A 222 -3.96 41.69 -2.64
N ILE A 223 -3.81 41.47 -1.32
CA ILE A 223 -3.89 42.48 -0.26
C ILE A 223 -2.80 42.13 0.76
N GLY A 224 -1.94 43.09 1.07
CA GLY A 224 -0.78 42.94 1.97
C GLY A 224 -1.13 43.02 3.45
N ILE A 225 -0.33 42.33 4.28
CA ILE A 225 -0.32 42.38 5.75
C ILE A 225 1.17 42.36 6.22
N PRO A 226 1.54 43.08 7.31
CA PRO A 226 2.88 43.64 7.54
C PRO A 226 3.86 42.70 8.29
N PRO A 227 5.16 43.04 8.44
CA PRO A 227 6.19 42.08 8.81
C PRO A 227 6.20 41.81 10.32
N MET A 228 6.20 40.52 10.69
CA MET A 228 6.40 40.08 12.07
C MET A 228 7.89 39.78 12.31
N GLN A 229 8.43 40.39 13.37
CA GLN A 229 9.84 40.41 13.75
C GLN A 229 10.42 39.02 13.97
N GLN A 230 11.59 38.78 13.36
CA GLN A 230 12.41 37.60 13.56
C GLN A 230 13.19 37.70 14.87
N HIS A 231 13.07 36.68 15.72
CA HIS A 231 14.10 36.30 16.70
C HIS A 231 14.66 34.92 16.26
N PRO A 232 15.98 34.68 16.30
CA PRO A 232 16.59 33.58 15.56
C PRO A 232 16.44 32.26 16.32
N GLN A 233 15.87 31.23 15.69
CA GLN A 233 15.92 29.84 16.16
C GLN A 233 16.80 29.01 15.23
N HIS A 234 17.77 28.34 15.84
CA HIS A 234 19.03 27.84 15.29
C HIS A 234 18.94 26.45 14.62
N TRP A 235 17.90 26.18 13.80
CA TRP A 235 17.69 24.85 13.18
C TRP A 235 18.10 24.75 11.70
N GLU A 236 18.56 25.85 11.10
CA GLU A 236 18.89 25.93 9.66
C GLU A 236 20.21 25.24 9.26
N SER A 237 20.99 24.71 10.20
CA SER A 237 22.28 24.05 9.91
C SER A 237 22.18 22.57 9.52
N LEU A 238 20.98 21.99 9.37
CA LEU A 238 20.82 20.58 8.99
C LEU A 238 20.77 20.32 7.48
N PHE A 239 20.59 21.35 6.61
CA PHE A 239 20.40 21.15 5.17
C PHE A 239 20.87 22.32 4.27
N ALA A 240 21.98 23.00 4.60
CA ALA A 240 22.57 23.95 3.65
C ALA A 240 23.36 23.21 2.55
N PRO A 241 23.18 23.52 1.25
CA PRO A 241 23.98 22.92 0.19
C PRO A 241 25.40 23.47 0.27
N CYS A 242 26.37 22.62 0.59
CA CYS A 242 27.77 22.96 0.46
C CYS A 242 28.08 23.07 -1.03
N GLY A 243 28.33 24.30 -1.50
CA GLY A 243 28.44 24.61 -2.91
C GLY A 243 29.59 23.90 -3.61
N LEU A 244 29.29 23.20 -4.71
CA LEU A 244 30.26 22.91 -5.74
C LEU A 244 29.67 23.26 -7.12
N LYS A 245 30.52 23.94 -7.88
CA LYS A 245 30.25 24.64 -9.14
C LYS A 245 29.91 23.67 -10.26
N GLN A 246 29.02 24.13 -11.15
CA GLN A 246 28.80 23.60 -12.48
C GLN A 246 30.11 23.42 -13.26
N SER A 247 30.35 22.21 -13.76
CA SER A 247 31.02 21.96 -15.04
C SER A 247 30.99 20.46 -15.37
N PHE A 248 30.90 20.16 -16.67
CA PHE A 248 31.03 18.86 -17.35
C PHE A 248 29.75 18.08 -17.67
N PHE A 249 29.03 18.60 -18.67
CA PHE A 249 28.69 17.75 -19.82
C PHE A 249 29.91 17.72 -20.74
N ASP A 250 30.37 16.52 -21.11
CA ASP A 250 30.86 16.28 -22.46
C ASP A 250 30.61 14.82 -22.83
N ALA A 251 29.75 14.66 -23.82
CA ALA A 251 29.42 13.40 -24.45
C ALA A 251 30.52 13.02 -25.43
N THR A 252 30.99 11.77 -25.41
CA THR A 252 31.51 11.13 -26.63
C THR A 252 31.39 9.60 -26.57
N ALA A 253 30.68 9.12 -27.59
CA ALA A 253 30.57 7.80 -28.19
C ALA A 253 31.58 6.68 -27.82
N ALA A 254 31.06 5.46 -27.72
CA ALA A 254 31.56 4.26 -28.42
C ALA A 254 30.58 3.09 -28.17
N GLN A 255 29.76 2.72 -29.15
CA GLN A 255 29.97 1.65 -30.12
C GLN A 255 29.45 0.27 -29.68
N SER A 256 28.40 -0.10 -30.39
CA SER A 256 27.80 -1.41 -30.61
C SER A 256 28.79 -2.54 -30.88
N HIS A 257 28.55 -3.70 -30.29
CA HIS A 257 28.68 -4.97 -31.01
C HIS A 257 27.57 -5.95 -30.61
N SER A 258 27.19 -6.72 -31.61
CA SER A 258 25.95 -7.44 -31.81
C SER A 258 26.03 -8.91 -31.41
N SER A 259 24.93 -9.43 -30.84
CA SER A 259 24.26 -10.72 -31.11
C SER A 259 25.07 -12.02 -31.24
N TYR A 260 24.70 -13.06 -30.49
CA TYR A 260 24.13 -14.30 -31.05
C TYR A 260 23.51 -15.20 -29.95
N SER A 261 22.37 -15.80 -30.29
CA SER A 261 21.59 -16.79 -29.53
C SER A 261 22.24 -18.17 -29.46
N ALA A 262 21.90 -18.94 -28.41
CA ALA A 262 21.13 -20.19 -28.47
C ALA A 262 21.62 -21.31 -27.52
N VAL A 263 20.69 -21.71 -26.64
CA VAL A 263 20.28 -23.09 -26.28
C VAL A 263 21.36 -24.14 -25.97
N ALA A 264 21.39 -24.63 -24.72
CA ALA A 264 21.36 -26.06 -24.40
C ALA A 264 21.17 -26.31 -22.88
N HIS A 265 20.14 -27.08 -22.54
CA HIS A 265 20.06 -27.84 -21.28
C HIS A 265 21.21 -28.88 -21.20
N PRO A 266 21.52 -29.36 -19.99
CA PRO A 266 21.44 -30.81 -19.83
C PRO A 266 20.78 -31.29 -18.52
N ASN A 267 20.09 -32.42 -18.67
CA ASN A 267 19.57 -33.28 -17.63
C ASN A 267 20.68 -34.15 -16.99
N ALA A 268 20.50 -34.43 -15.71
CA ALA A 268 20.64 -35.70 -14.99
C ALA A 268 21.85 -36.64 -15.21
N ALA A 269 22.61 -36.83 -14.13
CA ALA A 269 23.33 -38.04 -13.69
C ALA A 269 23.97 -37.66 -12.33
N GLU A 270 24.03 -38.42 -11.24
CA GLU A 270 23.91 -39.85 -10.95
C GLU A 270 23.74 -39.96 -9.42
N THR A 271 22.72 -40.69 -8.94
CA THR A 271 22.55 -40.98 -7.52
C THR A 271 23.13 -42.36 -7.23
N VAL A 272 24.31 -42.42 -6.62
CA VAL A 272 24.89 -43.66 -6.08
C VAL A 272 24.37 -43.87 -4.66
N THR A 273 23.73 -45.01 -4.44
CA THR A 273 23.20 -45.47 -3.14
C THR A 273 24.08 -46.61 -2.64
N ILE A 274 24.60 -46.55 -1.42
CA ILE A 274 25.19 -47.71 -0.71
C ILE A 274 24.73 -47.68 0.77
N PRO A 275 24.44 -48.84 1.41
CA PRO A 275 23.53 -48.94 2.55
C PRO A 275 24.18 -48.82 3.94
N THR A 276 23.31 -48.43 4.88
CA THR A 276 23.26 -48.63 6.34
C THR A 276 24.28 -49.56 7.02
N ALA A 277 24.89 -49.03 8.09
CA ALA A 277 25.19 -49.78 9.30
C ALA A 277 24.80 -48.93 10.53
N ALA A 278 23.80 -49.41 11.27
CA ALA A 278 23.34 -48.82 12.52
C ALA A 278 24.10 -49.43 13.70
N THR A 279 24.60 -48.58 14.60
CA THR A 279 24.83 -48.95 16.00
C THR A 279 24.59 -47.75 16.91
N ALA A 280 23.81 -48.00 17.95
CA ALA A 280 23.15 -47.04 18.81
C ALA A 280 24.03 -46.44 19.92
N HIS A 281 23.48 -45.36 20.50
CA HIS A 281 23.73 -44.74 21.82
C HIS A 281 24.56 -43.44 21.85
N SER A 282 23.84 -42.31 21.83
CA SER A 282 23.90 -41.33 22.93
C SER A 282 22.63 -40.45 22.88
N ILE A 283 21.77 -40.64 23.87
CA ILE A 283 20.60 -39.80 24.15
C ILE A 283 21.10 -38.70 25.07
N LEU A 284 21.12 -37.44 24.62
CA LEU A 284 20.92 -36.25 25.46
C LEU A 284 20.78 -34.99 24.58
N ASN A 285 19.53 -34.49 24.56
CA ASN A 285 19.11 -33.11 24.28
C ASN A 285 19.70 -32.40 23.05
N SER A 286 19.23 -32.78 21.86
CA SER A 286 19.08 -31.80 20.78
C SER A 286 17.78 -31.03 21.00
N ALA A 287 17.88 -29.69 21.10
CA ALA A 287 16.74 -28.82 20.87
C ALA A 287 16.04 -29.24 19.57
N PRO A 288 14.69 -29.24 19.49
CA PRO A 288 14.01 -29.66 18.28
C PRO A 288 14.51 -28.80 17.13
N ARG A 289 15.14 -29.46 16.15
CA ARG A 289 15.58 -28.85 14.90
C ARG A 289 14.34 -28.17 14.31
N VAL A 290 14.30 -26.84 14.33
CA VAL A 290 13.12 -26.06 13.96
C VAL A 290 12.72 -26.47 12.54
N GLN A 291 11.54 -27.10 12.39
CA GLN A 291 11.08 -27.57 11.10
C GLN A 291 10.86 -26.38 10.18
N ARG A 292 11.61 -26.30 9.08
CA ARG A 292 11.29 -25.40 7.97
C ARG A 292 10.01 -25.89 7.30
N GLY A 293 9.07 -24.97 7.07
CA GLY A 293 7.80 -25.28 6.43
C GLY A 293 6.65 -24.46 7.02
N CYS A 294 5.68 -24.13 6.17
CA CYS A 294 4.46 -23.43 6.58
C CYS A 294 3.26 -23.97 5.79
N ASN A 295 2.05 -23.84 6.33
CA ASN A 295 0.82 -24.25 5.64
C ASN A 295 0.07 -23.11 4.95
N CYS A 296 0.69 -21.92 4.85
CA CYS A 296 0.06 -20.71 4.33
C CYS A 296 -0.53 -20.89 2.92
N GLN A 297 0.15 -21.61 2.03
CA GLN A 297 -0.32 -21.85 0.65
C GLN A 297 -1.73 -22.44 0.59
N LEU A 298 -2.07 -23.33 1.55
CA LEU A 298 -3.39 -23.99 1.63
C LEU A 298 -4.52 -22.99 1.90
N PHE A 299 -4.22 -21.87 2.55
CA PHE A 299 -5.17 -20.83 2.93
C PHE A 299 -5.09 -19.59 2.05
N SER A 300 -4.35 -19.67 0.93
CA SER A 300 -4.31 -18.59 -0.06
C SER A 300 -5.62 -18.51 -0.85
N MET A 301 -5.99 -17.30 -1.28
CA MET A 301 -7.22 -17.06 -2.02
C MET A 301 -7.25 -17.83 -3.33
N GLN A 302 -6.11 -17.97 -4.03
CA GLN A 302 -6.01 -18.79 -5.24
C GLN A 302 -6.28 -20.27 -5.01
N ASN A 303 -5.98 -20.79 -3.81
CA ASN A 303 -6.24 -22.19 -3.50
C ASN A 303 -7.73 -22.41 -3.26
N ALA A 304 -8.39 -21.49 -2.56
CA ALA A 304 -9.83 -21.54 -2.31
C ALA A 304 -10.68 -21.15 -3.53
N TRP A 305 -10.18 -20.25 -4.38
CA TRP A 305 -10.88 -19.70 -5.54
C TRP A 305 -9.90 -19.44 -6.71
N PRO A 306 -9.59 -20.46 -7.53
CA PRO A 306 -8.56 -20.36 -8.58
C PRO A 306 -8.80 -19.25 -9.61
N THR A 307 -10.05 -18.95 -9.94
CA THR A 307 -10.44 -17.89 -10.90
C THR A 307 -10.01 -16.50 -10.45
N VAL A 308 -9.66 -16.30 -9.17
CA VAL A 308 -9.10 -15.03 -8.69
C VAL A 308 -7.86 -14.62 -9.50
N LYS A 309 -7.07 -15.57 -10.01
CA LYS A 309 -5.88 -15.25 -10.82
C LYS A 309 -6.22 -14.47 -12.09
N GLU A 310 -7.37 -14.73 -12.69
CA GLU A 310 -7.80 -14.05 -13.92
C GLU A 310 -8.45 -12.70 -13.61
N LEU A 311 -9.18 -12.63 -12.49
CA LEU A 311 -9.97 -11.44 -12.11
C LEU A 311 -9.16 -10.41 -11.33
N SER A 312 -8.27 -10.87 -10.46
CA SER A 312 -7.43 -10.06 -9.59
C SER A 312 -6.13 -10.83 -9.23
N PRO A 313 -5.15 -10.87 -10.14
CA PRO A 313 -3.93 -11.66 -9.99
C PRO A 313 -3.16 -11.35 -8.70
N THR A 314 -3.11 -10.08 -8.32
CA THR A 314 -2.44 -9.63 -7.09
C THR A 314 -3.10 -10.18 -5.83
N TRP A 315 -4.42 -10.43 -5.84
CA TRP A 315 -5.15 -10.95 -4.68
C TRP A 315 -5.03 -12.47 -4.52
N ALA A 316 -4.45 -13.17 -5.51
CA ALA A 316 -4.24 -14.61 -5.49
C ALA A 316 -3.51 -15.10 -4.21
N GLU A 317 -2.54 -14.31 -3.74
CA GLU A 317 -1.72 -14.62 -2.56
C GLU A 317 -2.33 -14.09 -1.24
N ALA A 318 -3.45 -13.37 -1.28
CA ALA A 318 -4.13 -12.90 -0.08
C ALA A 318 -4.75 -14.07 0.70
N LEU A 319 -5.03 -13.87 1.99
CA LEU A 319 -5.73 -14.86 2.81
C LEU A 319 -7.13 -15.12 2.24
N MET A 320 -7.52 -16.40 2.13
CA MET A 320 -8.85 -16.80 1.67
C MET A 320 -9.97 -16.22 2.54
N TRP A 321 -11.17 -16.17 1.97
CA TRP A 321 -12.36 -15.83 2.74
C TRP A 321 -12.87 -17.04 3.52
N PRO A 322 -13.46 -16.84 4.70
CA PRO A 322 -14.09 -17.91 5.45
C PRO A 322 -15.31 -18.44 4.70
N ALA A 323 -15.53 -19.75 4.74
CA ALA A 323 -16.67 -20.37 4.05
C ALA A 323 -17.97 -20.22 4.85
N ASN A 324 -19.10 -20.29 4.14
CA ASN A 324 -20.45 -20.39 4.72
C ASN A 324 -20.84 -19.24 5.68
N LEU A 325 -20.31 -18.03 5.45
CA LEU A 325 -20.72 -16.85 6.20
C LEU A 325 -22.15 -16.43 5.83
N SER A 326 -22.92 -15.97 6.83
CA SER A 326 -24.15 -15.24 6.57
C SER A 326 -23.84 -13.88 5.91
N GLU A 327 -24.82 -13.24 5.27
CA GLU A 327 -24.63 -11.91 4.67
C GLU A 327 -24.11 -10.87 5.68
N ALA A 328 -24.57 -10.96 6.94
CA ALA A 328 -24.11 -10.08 8.01
C ALA A 328 -22.65 -10.36 8.41
N GLU A 329 -22.27 -11.63 8.53
CA GLU A 329 -20.89 -12.02 8.87
C GLU A 329 -19.91 -11.74 7.73
N LEU A 330 -20.34 -11.91 6.48
CA LEU A 330 -19.56 -11.50 5.32
C LEU A 330 -19.34 -9.99 5.31
N CYS A 331 -20.38 -9.21 5.64
CA CYS A 331 -20.23 -7.76 5.76
C CYS A 331 -19.29 -7.35 6.89
N LYS A 332 -19.30 -8.06 8.03
CA LYS A 332 -18.31 -7.85 9.10
C LYS A 332 -16.89 -8.18 8.65
N GLU A 333 -16.71 -9.26 7.88
CA GLU A 333 -15.40 -9.62 7.33
C GLU A 333 -14.88 -8.58 6.33
N GLU A 334 -15.75 -8.00 5.48
CA GLU A 334 -15.38 -6.86 4.64
C GLU A 334 -14.94 -5.65 5.49
N CYS A 335 -15.65 -5.35 6.59
CA CYS A 335 -15.27 -4.27 7.50
C CYS A 335 -13.92 -4.54 8.18
N ARG A 336 -13.69 -5.77 8.64
CA ARG A 336 -12.43 -6.22 9.26
C ARG A 336 -11.26 -6.04 8.30
N ARG A 337 -11.40 -6.54 7.08
CA ARG A 337 -10.39 -6.39 6.02
C ARG A 337 -10.21 -4.94 5.60
N LEU A 338 -11.26 -4.11 5.62
CA LEU A 338 -11.16 -2.67 5.33
C LEU A 338 -10.31 -1.95 6.38
N VAL A 339 -10.53 -2.22 7.68
CA VAL A 339 -9.73 -1.62 8.75
C VAL A 339 -8.27 -2.06 8.64
N TRP A 340 -8.01 -3.37 8.54
CA TRP A 340 -6.65 -3.88 8.42
C TRP A 340 -5.98 -3.46 7.11
N GLY A 341 -6.72 -3.40 6.00
CA GLY A 341 -6.26 -2.84 4.72
C GLY A 341 -5.89 -1.36 4.84
N SER A 342 -6.62 -0.59 5.66
CA SER A 342 -6.29 0.81 5.97
C SER A 342 -5.00 0.92 6.80
N VAL A 343 -4.81 0.05 7.80
CA VAL A 343 -3.53 -0.05 8.54
C VAL A 343 -2.38 -0.32 7.58
N MET A 344 -2.53 -1.31 6.69
CA MET A 344 -1.52 -1.66 5.70
C MET A 344 -1.23 -0.51 4.73
N MET A 345 -2.27 0.17 4.24
CA MET A 345 -2.12 1.28 3.32
C MET A 345 -1.37 2.44 3.98
N VAL A 346 -1.72 2.81 5.22
CA VAL A 346 -1.02 3.85 5.99
C VAL A 346 0.44 3.46 6.27
N ALA A 347 0.73 2.18 6.52
CA ALA A 347 2.11 1.70 6.66
C ALA A 347 2.89 1.84 5.35
N ASN A 348 2.28 1.49 4.22
CA ASN A 348 2.90 1.61 2.88
C ASN A 348 3.08 3.05 2.41
N MET A 349 2.32 4.00 2.97
CA MET A 349 2.60 5.44 2.80
C MET A 349 3.95 5.87 3.40
N ASN A 350 4.64 5.03 4.18
CA ASN A 350 5.99 5.33 4.64
C ASN A 350 6.98 5.55 3.48
N ALA A 351 6.87 4.81 2.38
CA ALA A 351 7.70 5.05 1.19
C ALA A 351 7.47 6.47 0.61
N TYR A 352 6.22 6.94 0.65
CA TYR A 352 5.83 8.28 0.22
C TYR A 352 6.38 9.36 1.16
N ALA A 353 6.18 9.16 2.47
CA ALA A 353 6.63 10.08 3.50
C ALA A 353 8.16 10.13 3.62
N GLY A 354 8.84 9.02 3.34
CA GLY A 354 10.28 8.87 3.35
C GLY A 354 10.98 9.78 2.33
N ILE A 355 10.32 10.12 1.21
CA ILE A 355 10.85 11.05 0.19
C ILE A 355 10.87 12.50 0.70
N ILE A 356 9.95 12.90 1.58
CA ILE A 356 9.79 14.29 2.04
C ILE A 356 9.79 14.37 3.59
N PRO A 357 10.95 14.67 4.23
CA PRO A 357 11.10 14.59 5.69
C PRO A 357 10.11 15.44 6.51
N SER A 358 9.67 16.60 5.98
CA SER A 358 8.72 17.48 6.65
C SER A 358 7.29 16.93 6.74
N ARG A 359 6.98 15.84 6.01
CA ARG A 359 5.63 15.29 5.89
C ARG A 359 5.36 14.09 6.80
N VAL A 360 6.39 13.45 7.35
CA VAL A 360 6.25 12.40 8.38
C VAL A 360 5.55 12.95 9.64
N ALA A 361 5.83 14.20 10.00
CA ALA A 361 5.18 14.87 11.14
C ALA A 361 3.69 15.16 10.92
N GLN A 362 3.22 15.17 9.67
CA GLN A 362 1.83 15.47 9.31
C GLN A 362 0.93 14.25 9.44
N MET A 363 1.47 13.03 9.49
CA MET A 363 0.69 11.80 9.70
C MET A 363 0.25 11.58 11.17
N ARG A 364 0.35 12.58 12.05
CA ARG A 364 -0.06 12.45 13.46
C ARG A 364 -1.58 12.51 13.62
N GLY A 365 -2.10 11.80 14.62
CA GLY A 365 -3.50 11.89 15.05
C GLY A 365 -4.47 11.06 14.20
N ILE A 366 -3.95 10.11 13.42
CA ILE A 366 -4.74 9.13 12.67
C ILE A 366 -5.02 7.96 13.61
N PHE A 367 -6.29 7.70 13.90
CA PHE A 367 -6.71 6.64 14.82
C PHE A 367 -6.31 5.24 14.34
N VAL A 368 -6.25 5.01 13.02
CA VAL A 368 -5.81 3.73 12.44
C VAL A 368 -4.38 3.34 12.88
N GLN A 369 -3.54 4.29 13.30
CA GLN A 369 -2.20 4.02 13.84
C GLN A 369 -2.19 3.65 15.35
N GLU A 370 -3.33 3.78 16.02
CA GLU A 370 -3.54 3.43 17.44
C GLU A 370 -4.18 2.03 17.55
N HIS A 371 -3.59 1.07 16.85
CA HIS A 371 -4.11 -0.29 16.76
C HIS A 371 -4.15 -1.01 18.12
N GLU A 372 -3.44 -0.51 19.14
CA GLU A 372 -3.53 -1.04 20.51
C GLU A 372 -4.93 -0.87 21.12
N HIS A 373 -5.75 0.04 20.57
CA HIS A 373 -7.10 0.30 21.03
C HIS A 373 -8.16 -0.51 20.25
N PHE A 374 -7.74 -1.38 19.32
CA PHE A 374 -8.69 -2.15 18.53
C PHE A 374 -9.19 -3.35 19.32
N SER A 375 -10.51 -3.59 19.23
CA SER A 375 -11.14 -4.86 19.58
C SER A 375 -11.59 -5.52 18.28
N LEU A 376 -10.59 -5.88 17.46
CA LEU A 376 -10.74 -6.37 16.10
C LEU A 376 -9.78 -7.53 15.87
N LEU A 377 -10.30 -8.70 15.50
CA LEU A 377 -9.49 -9.83 15.10
C LEU A 377 -8.82 -9.55 13.76
N THR A 378 -7.62 -10.07 13.56
CA THR A 378 -7.00 -10.15 12.23
C THR A 378 -7.76 -11.13 11.34
N PRO A 379 -7.65 -11.02 10.00
CA PRO A 379 -8.25 -12.02 9.10
C PRO A 379 -7.78 -13.45 9.39
N SER A 380 -6.50 -13.62 9.78
CA SER A 380 -5.94 -14.92 10.17
C SER A 380 -6.55 -15.45 11.47
N GLU A 381 -6.66 -14.63 12.52
CA GLU A 381 -7.32 -15.01 13.79
C GLU A 381 -8.78 -15.36 13.58
N MET A 382 -9.49 -14.60 12.73
CA MET A 382 -10.87 -14.91 12.38
C MET A 382 -10.94 -16.29 11.70
N LEU A 383 -10.09 -16.56 10.72
CA LEU A 383 -10.10 -17.85 10.03
C LEU A 383 -9.85 -19.02 11.00
N VAL A 384 -8.90 -18.86 11.94
CA VAL A 384 -8.66 -19.84 13.01
C VAL A 384 -9.90 -20.02 13.90
N SER A 385 -10.61 -18.93 14.22
CA SER A 385 -11.84 -19.00 15.03
C SER A 385 -12.96 -19.81 14.37
N THR A 386 -12.93 -19.96 13.04
CA THR A 386 -13.85 -20.84 12.29
C THR A 386 -13.45 -22.32 12.31
N GLY A 387 -12.37 -22.68 13.02
CA GLY A 387 -11.87 -24.06 13.14
C GLY A 387 -10.82 -24.43 12.10
N MET A 388 -10.33 -23.49 11.30
CA MET A 388 -9.30 -23.74 10.30
C MET A 388 -7.91 -23.90 10.96
N PRO A 389 -7.12 -24.93 10.59
CA PRO A 389 -5.83 -25.21 11.23
C PRO A 389 -4.69 -24.35 10.67
N LEU A 390 -4.89 -23.04 10.59
CA LEU A 390 -3.83 -22.09 10.19
C LEU A 390 -2.79 -21.97 11.32
N GLN A 391 -1.50 -21.99 10.97
CA GLN A 391 -0.42 -21.86 11.94
C GLN A 391 -0.37 -20.43 12.54
N ASN A 392 -0.02 -20.32 13.82
CA ASN A 392 0.02 -19.03 14.53
C ASN A 392 1.03 -18.01 13.98
N ASP A 393 2.13 -18.50 13.40
CA ASP A 393 3.13 -17.69 12.69
C ASP A 393 2.83 -17.73 11.18
N ASP A 394 1.60 -17.47 10.75
CA ASP A 394 1.31 -17.38 9.31
C ASP A 394 1.90 -16.10 8.70
N ILE A 395 2.18 -16.16 7.39
CA ILE A 395 2.87 -15.07 6.69
C ILE A 395 2.08 -13.75 6.72
N TRP A 396 0.74 -13.80 6.69
CA TRP A 396 -0.10 -12.60 6.71
C TRP A 396 -0.08 -11.92 8.08
N SER A 397 -0.16 -12.69 9.16
CA SER A 397 0.00 -12.21 10.54
C SER A 397 1.38 -11.59 10.77
N LEU A 398 2.46 -12.25 10.30
CA LEU A 398 3.82 -11.70 10.42
C LEU A 398 4.00 -10.39 9.65
N ASN A 399 3.47 -10.29 8.43
CA ASN A 399 3.47 -9.05 7.64
C ASN A 399 2.75 -7.92 8.37
N LEU A 400 1.55 -8.22 8.90
CA LEU A 400 0.77 -7.23 9.64
C LEU A 400 1.49 -6.76 10.91
N ARG A 401 2.16 -7.67 11.63
CA ARG A 401 3.01 -7.32 12.80
C ARG A 401 4.15 -6.38 12.41
N ALA A 402 4.85 -6.63 11.30
CA ALA A 402 5.91 -5.74 10.83
C ALA A 402 5.38 -4.33 10.51
N MET A 403 4.20 -4.23 9.88
CA MET A 403 3.56 -2.94 9.56
C MET A 403 3.15 -2.16 10.81
N ARG A 404 2.57 -2.85 11.80
CA ARG A 404 2.20 -2.27 13.11
C ARG A 404 3.44 -1.78 13.86
N LEU A 405 4.51 -2.57 13.86
CA LEU A 405 5.78 -2.18 14.47
C LEU A 405 6.35 -0.92 13.81
N LEU A 406 6.29 -0.81 12.47
CA LEU A 406 6.74 0.40 11.77
C LEU A 406 5.94 1.64 12.23
N GLN A 407 4.62 1.53 12.26
CA GLN A 407 3.78 2.64 12.70
C GLN A 407 4.08 3.05 14.15
N SER A 408 4.31 2.06 15.02
CA SER A 408 4.73 2.30 16.41
C SER A 408 6.07 3.05 16.48
N CYS A 409 7.08 2.63 15.70
CA CYS A 409 8.37 3.32 15.60
C CYS A 409 8.22 4.77 15.13
N LEU A 410 7.39 5.03 14.12
CA LEU A 410 7.13 6.38 13.59
C LEU A 410 6.40 7.26 14.62
N ARG A 411 5.44 6.70 15.36
CA ARG A 411 4.75 7.39 16.46
C ARG A 411 5.71 7.78 17.57
N VAL A 412 6.56 6.85 18.02
CA VAL A 412 7.58 7.11 19.05
C VAL A 412 8.54 8.19 18.59
N ARG A 413 9.07 8.08 17.37
CA ARG A 413 9.97 9.08 16.77
C ARG A 413 9.38 10.47 16.86
N THR A 414 8.10 10.61 16.50
CA THR A 414 7.42 11.90 16.49
C THR A 414 6.82 12.32 17.85
N CYS A 415 6.79 11.48 18.87
CA CYS A 415 6.10 11.78 20.14
C CYS A 415 6.83 12.86 20.98
N PRO A 416 6.30 14.10 21.11
CA PRO A 416 7.04 15.18 21.79
C PRO A 416 7.18 14.97 23.31
N THR A 417 6.34 14.11 23.90
CA THR A 417 6.26 13.90 25.35
C THR A 417 7.15 12.77 25.85
N MET A 418 7.70 11.92 24.97
CA MET A 418 8.57 10.81 25.38
C MET A 418 9.98 11.27 25.70
N SER A 419 10.45 10.89 26.90
CA SER A 419 11.83 11.11 27.33
C SER A 419 12.84 10.30 26.50
N GLY A 420 14.10 10.73 26.51
CA GLY A 420 15.18 9.99 25.83
C GLY A 420 15.35 8.56 26.33
N ALA A 421 15.21 8.33 27.64
CA ALA A 421 15.29 7.00 28.24
C ALA A 421 14.18 6.07 27.74
N GLN A 422 12.93 6.56 27.70
CA GLN A 422 11.79 5.79 27.18
C GLN A 422 11.96 5.47 25.69
N ARG A 423 12.52 6.40 24.91
CA ARG A 423 12.82 6.18 23.49
C ARG A 423 13.90 5.12 23.29
N ALA A 424 14.97 5.16 24.09
CA ALA A 424 16.04 4.16 24.04
C ALA A 424 15.53 2.76 24.42
N GLU A 425 14.72 2.65 25.47
CA GLU A 425 14.10 1.37 25.88
C GLU A 425 13.19 0.82 24.77
N PHE A 426 12.34 1.68 24.19
CA PHE A 426 11.51 1.31 23.05
C PHE A 426 12.36 0.83 21.86
N ALA A 427 13.44 1.55 21.52
CA ALA A 427 14.33 1.20 20.42
C ALA A 427 14.96 -0.19 20.60
N VAL A 428 15.42 -0.53 21.82
CA VAL A 428 15.94 -1.88 22.14
C VAL A 428 14.87 -2.95 21.94
N ARG A 429 13.64 -2.71 22.43
CA ARG A 429 12.54 -3.67 22.26
C ARG A 429 12.16 -3.85 20.80
N ALA A 430 12.03 -2.75 20.06
CA ALA A 430 11.73 -2.77 18.63
C ALA A 430 12.82 -3.50 17.85
N TRP A 431 14.10 -3.30 18.21
CA TRP A 431 15.22 -4.01 17.60
C TRP A 431 15.11 -5.53 17.74
N LEU A 432 14.90 -6.02 18.96
CA LEU A 432 14.75 -7.46 19.22
C LEU A 432 13.54 -8.05 18.48
N GLN A 433 12.45 -7.29 18.35
CA GLN A 433 11.29 -7.73 17.60
C GLN A 433 11.52 -7.76 16.09
N ILE A 434 12.31 -6.84 15.54
CA ILE A 434 12.68 -6.88 14.12
C ILE A 434 13.44 -8.17 13.83
N ASP A 435 14.41 -8.52 14.68
CA ASP A 435 15.22 -9.73 14.50
C ASP A 435 14.39 -11.01 14.68
N ASP A 436 13.49 -11.06 15.69
CA ASP A 436 12.54 -12.18 15.84
C ASP A 436 11.64 -12.32 14.61
N LEU A 437 11.01 -11.22 14.15
CA LEU A 437 10.13 -11.24 12.98
C LEU A 437 10.84 -11.76 11.72
N GLU A 438 12.06 -11.28 11.46
CA GLU A 438 12.85 -11.73 10.32
C GLU A 438 13.15 -13.23 10.41
N GLU A 439 13.58 -13.74 11.57
CA GLU A 439 13.80 -15.17 11.78
C GLU A 439 12.52 -15.99 11.53
N ARG A 440 11.36 -15.50 11.98
CA ARG A 440 10.08 -16.19 11.71
C ARG A 440 9.75 -16.22 10.24
N MET A 441 9.94 -15.10 9.55
CA MET A 441 9.65 -14.98 8.13
C MET A 441 10.57 -15.87 7.29
N GLU A 442 11.85 -16.00 7.66
CA GLU A 442 12.82 -16.89 7.00
C GLU A 442 12.46 -18.38 7.12
N ARG A 443 11.61 -18.77 8.08
CA ARG A 443 11.11 -20.16 8.21
C ARG A 443 10.06 -20.51 7.14
N HIS A 444 9.48 -19.53 6.44
CA HIS A 444 8.45 -19.77 5.43
C HIS A 444 9.06 -20.20 4.09
N THR A 445 8.41 -21.19 3.48
CA THR A 445 8.78 -21.74 2.17
C THR A 445 7.67 -21.61 1.14
N CYS A 446 6.58 -20.91 1.46
CA CYS A 446 5.39 -20.84 0.60
C CYS A 446 5.55 -19.94 -0.63
N GLY A 447 6.54 -19.05 -0.67
CA GLY A 447 6.71 -18.12 -1.78
C GLY A 447 5.58 -17.09 -1.92
N LEU A 448 4.62 -17.01 -0.98
CA LEU A 448 3.58 -15.96 -0.93
C LEU A 448 4.14 -14.55 -0.65
N SER A 449 5.47 -14.43 -0.64
CA SER A 449 6.23 -13.20 -0.49
C SER A 449 6.37 -12.42 -1.80
N THR A 450 5.86 -12.88 -2.93
CA THR A 450 6.04 -12.17 -4.21
C THR A 450 5.13 -10.95 -4.37
N ASN A 451 3.85 -11.00 -3.96
CA ASN A 451 2.98 -9.83 -3.98
C ASN A 451 2.90 -9.12 -2.62
N TYR A 452 3.07 -9.87 -1.51
CA TYR A 452 3.11 -9.33 -0.15
C TYR A 452 4.53 -9.07 0.37
N GLY A 453 5.51 -9.89 -0.01
CA GLY A 453 6.81 -9.95 0.66
C GLY A 453 7.89 -8.99 0.14
N PHE A 454 7.71 -8.36 -1.02
CA PHE A 454 8.41 -7.10 -1.29
C PHE A 454 8.09 -6.09 -0.17
N GLN A 455 6.87 -6.09 0.39
CA GLN A 455 6.54 -5.13 1.45
C GLN A 455 7.24 -5.48 2.76
N SER A 456 7.26 -6.73 3.21
CA SER A 456 7.86 -7.06 4.52
C SER A 456 9.36 -6.79 4.61
N THR A 457 10.13 -7.18 3.59
CA THR A 457 11.59 -6.98 3.62
C THR A 457 11.92 -5.49 3.59
N GLU A 458 11.23 -4.74 2.73
CA GLU A 458 11.32 -3.28 2.68
C GLU A 458 10.88 -2.63 4.00
N MET A 459 9.82 -3.14 4.64
CA MET A 459 9.30 -2.62 5.90
C MET A 459 10.26 -2.90 7.06
N LEU A 460 10.81 -4.11 7.15
CA LEU A 460 11.79 -4.50 8.17
C LEU A 460 13.10 -3.71 7.99
N PHE A 461 13.53 -3.46 6.76
CA PHE A 461 14.69 -2.59 6.53
C PHE A 461 14.41 -1.13 6.88
N SER A 462 13.25 -0.59 6.49
CA SER A 462 12.81 0.75 6.87
C SER A 462 12.72 0.91 8.40
N LEU A 463 12.25 -0.13 9.08
CA LEU A 463 12.22 -0.24 10.54
C LEU A 463 13.63 -0.14 11.14
N ARG A 464 14.60 -0.87 10.59
CA ARG A 464 16.00 -0.80 11.03
C ARG A 464 16.56 0.60 10.86
N LEU A 465 16.34 1.25 9.72
CA LEU A 465 16.77 2.64 9.53
C LEU A 465 16.13 3.60 10.56
N CYS A 466 14.83 3.43 10.84
CA CYS A 466 14.13 4.25 11.83
C CYS A 466 14.71 4.06 13.25
N VAL A 467 14.96 2.81 13.65
CA VAL A 467 15.42 2.46 15.00
C VAL A 467 16.91 2.77 15.18
N SER A 468 17.75 2.50 14.18
CA SER A 468 19.18 2.82 14.19
C SER A 468 19.43 4.31 14.44
N TYR A 469 18.61 5.20 13.85
CA TYR A 469 18.71 6.64 14.11
C TYR A 469 18.52 6.98 15.59
N GLU A 470 17.57 6.34 16.28
CA GLU A 470 17.37 6.56 17.72
C GLU A 470 18.58 6.03 18.52
N PHE A 471 19.17 4.90 18.12
CA PHE A 471 20.38 4.38 18.77
C PHE A 471 21.56 5.34 18.68
N GLN A 472 21.79 6.01 17.55
CA GLN A 472 22.88 6.97 17.43
C GLN A 472 22.81 8.12 18.44
N ARG A 473 21.60 8.48 18.85
CA ARG A 473 21.37 9.56 19.81
C ARG A 473 21.75 9.16 21.24
N PHE A 474 21.76 7.86 21.56
CA PHE A 474 21.88 7.37 22.94
C PHE A 474 23.05 6.40 23.16
N ILE A 475 23.51 5.68 22.14
CA ILE A 475 24.58 4.67 22.21
C ILE A 475 25.47 4.76 20.96
N PRO A 476 26.64 5.42 21.03
CA PRO A 476 27.50 5.63 19.86
C PRO A 476 28.20 4.38 19.30
N GLN A 477 28.17 3.23 19.98
CA GLN A 477 29.02 2.07 19.64
C GLN A 477 28.38 0.70 19.94
N ILE A 478 27.35 0.31 19.21
CA ILE A 478 26.96 -1.12 19.12
C ILE A 478 27.22 -1.60 17.69
N THR A 479 28.47 -1.71 17.25
CA THR A 479 28.85 -2.67 16.20
C THR A 479 30.30 -3.11 16.36
N THR A 480 30.51 -4.42 16.41
CA THR A 480 31.82 -5.08 16.43
C THR A 480 32.47 -5.21 15.04
N ALA A 481 31.85 -4.66 13.98
CA ALA A 481 32.30 -4.85 12.60
C ALA A 481 31.95 -3.69 11.63
N GLY A 482 32.12 -2.44 12.05
CA GLY A 482 32.21 -1.31 11.12
C GLY A 482 30.91 -0.53 10.86
N ASN A 483 31.06 0.79 10.96
CA ASN A 483 30.16 1.92 10.74
C ASN A 483 28.87 2.02 11.58
N VAL A 484 28.48 3.28 11.86
CA VAL A 484 27.62 3.70 13.00
C VAL A 484 26.12 3.75 12.64
N LEU A 485 25.73 3.58 11.37
CA LEU A 485 24.36 3.83 10.88
C LEU A 485 23.53 2.56 10.65
N PHE A 486 24.13 1.43 10.28
CA PHE A 486 23.41 0.20 9.94
C PHE A 486 24.34 -1.02 9.99
N TYR A 487 23.77 -2.21 10.17
CA TYR A 487 24.49 -3.46 9.92
C TYR A 487 24.78 -3.54 8.43
N ARG A 488 26.04 -3.33 8.02
CA ARG A 488 26.45 -3.31 6.61
C ARG A 488 25.93 -4.53 5.84
N ASP A 489 26.02 -5.71 6.44
CA ASP A 489 25.52 -6.96 5.84
C ASP A 489 24.01 -6.92 5.54
N LYS A 490 23.21 -6.33 6.43
CA LYS A 490 21.76 -6.17 6.24
C LYS A 490 21.45 -5.13 5.17
N ALA A 491 22.22 -4.04 5.10
CA ALA A 491 22.09 -3.07 4.02
C ALA A 491 22.47 -3.69 2.67
N GLU A 492 23.57 -4.44 2.58
CA GLU A 492 23.95 -5.15 1.35
C GLU A 492 22.89 -6.18 0.93
N ALA A 493 22.35 -6.95 1.88
CA ALA A 493 21.26 -7.90 1.60
C ALA A 493 20.00 -7.20 1.08
N TRP A 494 19.61 -6.09 1.70
CA TRP A 494 18.47 -5.28 1.25
C TRP A 494 18.72 -4.67 -0.13
N ILE A 495 19.91 -4.11 -0.41
CA ILE A 495 20.23 -3.54 -1.72
C ILE A 495 20.16 -4.62 -2.81
N ARG A 496 20.68 -5.83 -2.56
CA ARG A 496 20.57 -6.95 -3.51
C ARG A 496 19.11 -7.33 -3.75
N HIS A 497 18.30 -7.38 -2.69
CA HIS A 497 16.86 -7.62 -2.81
C HIS A 497 16.19 -6.54 -3.67
N LEU A 498 16.42 -5.26 -3.36
CA LEU A 498 15.92 -4.13 -4.14
C LEU A 498 16.30 -4.26 -5.62
N SER A 499 17.59 -4.48 -5.93
CA SER A 499 18.09 -4.61 -7.30
C SER A 499 17.42 -5.73 -8.11
N ILE A 500 17.13 -6.87 -7.49
CA ILE A 500 16.39 -7.97 -8.14
C ILE A 500 14.96 -7.53 -8.46
N ASN A 501 14.29 -6.92 -7.49
CA ASN A 501 12.86 -6.61 -7.62
C ASN A 501 12.59 -5.44 -8.57
N VAL A 502 13.44 -4.40 -8.56
CA VAL A 502 13.29 -3.26 -9.48
C VAL A 502 13.52 -3.71 -10.93
N GLU A 503 14.42 -4.67 -11.15
CA GLU A 503 14.62 -5.31 -12.44
C GLU A 503 13.38 -6.10 -12.87
N GLU A 504 12.85 -6.97 -12.01
CA GLU A 504 11.64 -7.75 -12.30
C GLU A 504 10.44 -6.85 -12.62
N VAL A 505 10.24 -5.78 -11.86
CA VAL A 505 9.15 -4.81 -12.11
C VAL A 505 9.36 -4.08 -13.43
N ASN A 506 10.59 -3.67 -13.75
CA ASN A 506 10.93 -3.02 -15.03
C ASN A 506 10.74 -3.98 -16.22
N GLN A 507 11.08 -5.27 -16.08
CA GLN A 507 10.80 -6.28 -17.09
C GLN A 507 9.30 -6.48 -17.28
N ALA A 508 8.52 -6.55 -16.19
CA ALA A 508 7.07 -6.67 -16.26
C ALA A 508 6.41 -5.43 -16.89
N LEU A 509 6.93 -4.23 -16.62
CA LEU A 509 6.53 -2.99 -17.28
C LEU A 509 6.73 -3.07 -18.80
N ARG A 510 7.96 -3.41 -19.24
CA ARG A 510 8.30 -3.54 -20.67
C ARG A 510 7.51 -4.63 -21.38
N ALA A 511 7.29 -5.77 -20.72
CA ALA A 511 6.46 -6.84 -21.26
C ALA A 511 5.00 -6.38 -21.44
N GLY A 512 4.48 -5.62 -20.46
CA GLY A 512 3.14 -5.02 -20.54
C GLY A 512 2.99 -4.05 -21.71
N GLU A 513 3.99 -3.20 -21.96
CA GLU A 513 4.04 -2.29 -23.11
C GLU A 513 3.95 -3.03 -24.46
N GLN A 514 4.49 -4.24 -24.52
CA GLN A 514 4.48 -5.10 -25.70
C GLN A 514 3.21 -5.98 -25.81
N GLY A 515 2.21 -5.73 -24.96
CA GLY A 515 0.95 -6.48 -24.94
C GLY A 515 0.95 -7.73 -24.07
N GLY A 516 1.87 -7.82 -23.10
CA GLY A 516 1.95 -8.93 -22.15
C GLY A 516 0.70 -9.05 -21.26
N PRO A 517 0.30 -10.28 -20.88
CA PRO A 517 -0.97 -10.55 -20.19
C PRO A 517 -1.06 -9.98 -18.76
N GLU A 518 0.09 -9.78 -18.10
CA GLU A 518 0.17 -9.27 -16.73
C GLU A 518 -0.03 -7.74 -16.63
N LEU A 519 -0.04 -7.04 -17.78
CA LEU A 519 -0.33 -5.61 -17.89
C LEU A 519 0.44 -4.74 -16.87
N GLY A 520 1.74 -5.03 -16.69
CA GLY A 520 2.59 -4.42 -15.66
C GLY A 520 2.63 -2.89 -15.71
N HIS A 521 2.44 -2.31 -16.90
CA HIS A 521 2.34 -0.87 -17.11
C HIS A 521 1.13 -0.20 -16.44
N ARG A 522 0.19 -0.94 -15.87
CA ARG A 522 -0.96 -0.38 -15.14
C ARG A 522 -0.67 -0.03 -13.67
N LYS A 523 0.50 -0.39 -13.14
CA LYS A 523 0.84 -0.28 -11.70
C LYS A 523 1.56 1.04 -11.35
N ALA A 524 0.92 2.18 -11.64
CA ALA A 524 1.50 3.53 -11.46
C ALA A 524 2.04 3.83 -10.05
N LEU A 525 1.47 3.19 -9.02
CA LEU A 525 1.89 3.29 -7.62
C LEU A 525 3.39 3.01 -7.41
N PHE A 526 4.00 2.15 -8.23
CA PHE A 526 5.39 1.74 -8.05
C PHE A 526 6.41 2.88 -8.22
N VAL A 527 6.06 3.98 -8.90
CA VAL A 527 6.95 5.14 -9.05
C VAL A 527 7.51 5.61 -7.71
N PHE A 528 6.67 5.65 -6.67
CA PHE A 528 7.08 6.09 -5.33
C PHE A 528 7.98 5.07 -4.62
N TRP A 529 7.80 3.78 -4.92
CA TRP A 529 8.69 2.74 -4.41
C TRP A 529 10.10 2.85 -5.02
N PHE A 530 10.21 3.08 -6.34
CA PHE A 530 11.49 3.35 -7.00
C PHE A 530 12.19 4.58 -6.39
N LEU A 531 11.45 5.70 -6.24
CA LEU A 531 11.97 6.92 -5.61
C LEU A 531 12.47 6.69 -4.18
N SER A 532 11.70 5.95 -3.37
CA SER A 532 12.09 5.60 -1.99
C SER A 532 13.36 4.74 -1.97
N GLY A 533 13.48 3.76 -2.87
CA GLY A 533 14.66 2.92 -3.02
C GLY A 533 15.91 3.74 -3.38
N ILE A 534 15.82 4.62 -4.39
CA ILE A 534 16.91 5.52 -4.80
C ILE A 534 17.37 6.38 -3.61
N LYS A 535 16.43 7.05 -2.94
CA LYS A 535 16.74 7.90 -1.80
C LYS A 535 17.42 7.13 -0.66
N THR A 536 16.95 5.93 -0.38
CA THR A 536 17.51 5.07 0.66
C THR A 536 18.92 4.65 0.32
N CYS A 537 19.18 4.21 -0.92
CA CYS A 537 20.52 3.89 -1.41
C CYS A 537 21.48 5.08 -1.32
N LEU A 538 21.04 6.28 -1.72
CA LEU A 538 21.87 7.49 -1.60
C LEU A 538 22.19 7.82 -0.14
N THR A 539 21.21 7.69 0.76
CA THR A 539 21.41 7.88 2.21
C THR A 539 22.44 6.89 2.77
N LEU A 540 22.40 5.62 2.34
CA LEU A 540 23.36 4.59 2.74
C LEU A 540 24.78 4.88 2.20
N TRP A 541 24.88 5.42 1.00
CA TRP A 541 26.15 5.82 0.40
C TRP A 541 26.77 7.05 1.09
N GLU A 542 25.96 8.06 1.39
CA GLU A 542 26.39 9.24 2.15
C GLU A 542 26.90 8.87 3.55
N ALA A 543 26.25 7.88 4.16
CA ALA A 543 26.62 7.29 5.45
C ALA A 543 27.93 6.47 5.39
N ASP A 544 28.13 5.73 4.31
CA ASP A 544 29.31 4.89 4.07
C ASP A 544 29.74 4.93 2.61
N PRO A 545 30.66 5.84 2.24
CA PRO A 545 31.19 5.95 0.88
C PRO A 545 32.02 4.74 0.41
N THR A 546 32.18 3.70 1.24
CA THR A 546 32.77 2.43 0.80
C THR A 546 31.72 1.41 0.34
N LEU A 547 30.42 1.72 0.52
CA LEU A 547 29.30 0.88 0.08
C LEU A 547 28.93 1.18 -1.38
N ALA A 548 29.86 0.95 -2.31
CA ALA A 548 29.66 1.28 -3.74
C ALA A 548 28.43 0.61 -4.36
N LEU A 549 28.04 -0.56 -3.83
CA LEU A 549 26.81 -1.27 -4.21
C LEU A 549 25.56 -0.39 -4.09
N ALA A 550 25.47 0.48 -3.08
CA ALA A 550 24.34 1.38 -2.89
C ALA A 550 24.23 2.40 -4.02
N LEU A 551 25.35 3.03 -4.40
CA LEU A 551 25.39 4.00 -5.50
C LEU A 551 25.06 3.33 -6.84
N THR A 552 25.61 2.14 -7.10
CA THR A 552 25.30 1.36 -8.31
C THR A 552 23.81 1.04 -8.40
N ALA A 553 23.21 0.55 -7.31
CA ALA A 553 21.78 0.24 -7.27
C ALA A 553 20.91 1.49 -7.45
N ALA A 554 21.30 2.64 -6.87
CA ALA A 554 20.61 3.90 -7.06
C ALA A 554 20.60 4.34 -8.54
N CYS A 555 21.76 4.28 -9.21
CA CYS A 555 21.87 4.64 -10.63
C CYS A 555 21.04 3.70 -11.52
N GLN A 556 21.09 2.39 -11.28
CA GLN A 556 20.29 1.42 -12.04
C GLN A 556 18.79 1.65 -11.83
N THR A 557 18.37 1.83 -10.59
CA THR A 557 16.96 2.10 -10.24
C THR A 557 16.48 3.41 -10.86
N ALA A 558 17.32 4.44 -10.91
CA ALA A 558 17.02 5.72 -11.55
C ALA A 558 16.77 5.57 -13.06
N ALA A 559 17.59 4.78 -13.77
CA ALA A 559 17.39 4.51 -15.20
C ALA A 559 16.04 3.81 -15.47
N TYR A 560 15.60 2.93 -14.58
CA TYR A 560 14.29 2.27 -14.70
C TYR A 560 13.14 3.21 -14.35
N LEU A 561 13.33 4.07 -13.34
CA LEU A 561 12.36 5.10 -13.00
C LEU A 561 12.15 6.09 -14.14
N GLU A 562 13.21 6.53 -14.84
CA GLU A 562 13.09 7.39 -16.02
C GLU A 562 12.18 6.78 -17.08
N HIS A 563 12.37 5.49 -17.38
CA HIS A 563 11.50 4.76 -18.29
C HIS A 563 10.05 4.68 -17.78
N PHE A 564 9.86 4.41 -16.49
CA PHE A 564 8.53 4.38 -15.86
C PHE A 564 7.82 5.73 -16.00
N LEU A 565 8.52 6.85 -15.77
CA LEU A 565 7.97 8.21 -15.87
C LEU A 565 7.63 8.61 -17.31
N LEU A 566 8.25 8.02 -18.33
CA LEU A 566 7.83 8.19 -19.72
C LEU A 566 6.46 7.53 -19.98
N VAL A 567 6.19 6.41 -19.33
CA VAL A 567 4.92 5.67 -19.43
C VAL A 567 3.84 6.33 -18.57
N TRP A 568 4.24 6.92 -17.44
CA TRP A 568 3.38 7.64 -16.49
C TRP A 568 3.89 9.05 -16.25
N PRO A 569 3.68 9.97 -17.20
CA PRO A 569 4.14 11.33 -17.05
C PRO A 569 3.31 12.06 -15.98
N SER A 570 4.01 12.79 -15.13
CA SER A 570 3.44 13.69 -14.13
C SER A 570 4.05 15.07 -14.29
N ASP A 571 3.22 16.11 -14.30
CA ASP A 571 3.68 17.50 -14.37
C ASP A 571 4.43 17.94 -13.09
N ARG A 572 4.59 17.03 -12.11
CA ARG A 572 5.24 17.25 -10.81
C ARG A 572 6.65 16.65 -10.68
N THR A 573 7.11 15.83 -11.63
CA THR A 573 8.46 15.24 -11.58
C THR A 573 9.51 16.11 -12.23
#